data_AF-A0A420Y438-F1
#
_entry.id   AF-A0A420Y438-F1
#
_cell.length_a   1.000
_cell.length_b   1.000
_cell.length_c   1.000
_cell.angle_alpha   90.00
_cell.angle_beta   90.00
_cell.angle_gamma   90.00
#
_symmetry.space_group_name_H-M   'P 1'
#
loop_
_entity.id
_entity.type
_entity.pdbx_description
1 polymer ?
#
loop_
_entity_poly.entity_id
_entity_poly.type
_entity_poly.pdbx_seq_one_letter_code
_entity_poly.pdbx_strand_id
1 'polypeptide(L)'
;MMDTTGPNLALWRRELLKSQFRADVASGTARPLVLPFDALGSFLIPLIYLSIPHTRRPWLYRSRFLVLALMFGLNLNMMMRAASTNMAVAYATGLAATWGLLWGMTVLVWTRPQFDAARVERRRTKHRRENGSVHGEVMSGGVKKDIGDLIMEKAPDETVAAALMDGHEYYWQAYPADEGFLTRLDWAYDYVTGFRGAGWTTAIPPIPSFQRPDKPTTSSPVNLSSIPVTTITGYHRHRTVRGFLRSRLFHLTLGYLTLDFCLVTMRHDPYFIFGPDYSPHLLPPHLTSLPASLLEIYRSLLSLGIILSALYMIFSLSQVTQFLLSRRFPNATGCRGDLWQYPSVFGGFTTNILDNGLAGFWGGWWHQTFRMAFVAPTNYLIRWGILPQDKYHPLTQVVGSLVAFGQSSILHAAGSWTTLPREARPWSPPVFFLSSLLGITVQAGWEALLGKGLGRGVRCG
;
A
#
# COMPACT_ATOMS: atom_id res chain seq x y z
N MET A 1 -39.06 3.30 36.91
CA MET A 1 -38.01 2.30 36.64
C MET A 1 -38.32 1.71 35.27
N MET A 2 -37.74 2.28 34.22
CA MET A 2 -37.85 1.71 32.88
C MET A 2 -36.88 0.54 32.79
N ASP A 3 -37.39 -0.57 32.30
CA ASP A 3 -36.71 -1.84 32.13
C ASP A 3 -35.44 -1.67 31.27
N THR A 4 -34.27 -1.98 31.83
CA THR A 4 -32.96 -1.84 31.17
C THR A 4 -32.64 -3.00 30.22
N THR A 5 -33.58 -3.92 29.98
CA THR A 5 -33.44 -5.02 29.00
C THR A 5 -33.84 -4.60 27.58
N GLY A 6 -33.48 -3.39 27.17
CA GLY A 6 -33.61 -2.99 25.77
C GLY A 6 -32.79 -3.94 24.87
N PRO A 7 -33.27 -4.27 23.66
CA PRO A 7 -32.47 -5.04 22.72
C PRO A 7 -31.15 -4.29 22.49
N ASN A 8 -30.02 -5.01 22.55
CA ASN A 8 -28.72 -4.46 22.18
C ASN A 8 -28.85 -3.78 20.81
N LEU A 9 -28.85 -2.44 20.79
CA LEU A 9 -29.22 -1.64 19.62
C LEU A 9 -28.33 -1.98 18.40
N ALA A 10 -27.05 -2.28 18.66
CA ALA A 10 -26.12 -2.73 17.64
C ALA A 10 -26.50 -4.10 17.07
N LEU A 11 -26.94 -5.05 17.92
CA LEU A 11 -27.47 -6.34 17.46
C LEU A 11 -28.75 -6.18 16.65
N TRP A 12 -29.70 -5.36 17.11
CA TRP A 12 -30.93 -5.07 16.39
C TRP A 12 -30.66 -4.49 15.00
N ARG A 13 -29.82 -3.44 14.92
CA ARG A 13 -29.44 -2.81 13.64
C ARG A 13 -28.72 -3.81 12.72
N ARG A 14 -27.88 -4.68 13.28
CA ARG A 14 -27.19 -5.73 12.51
C ARG A 14 -28.18 -6.73 11.91
N GLU A 15 -29.19 -7.16 12.64
CA GLU A 15 -30.21 -8.08 12.10
C GLU A 15 -31.05 -7.41 11.00
N LEU A 16 -31.38 -6.13 11.15
CA LEU A 16 -32.05 -5.36 10.10
C LEU A 16 -31.23 -5.30 8.79
N LEU A 17 -29.93 -5.02 8.90
CA LEU A 17 -29.04 -4.99 7.72
C LEU A 17 -28.88 -6.37 7.09
N LYS A 18 -28.86 -7.45 7.90
CA LYS A 18 -28.84 -8.83 7.40
C LYS A 18 -30.13 -9.18 6.66
N SER A 19 -31.30 -8.82 7.19
CA SER A 19 -32.58 -9.09 6.53
C SER A 19 -32.68 -8.33 5.22
N GLN A 20 -32.24 -7.06 5.20
CA GLN A 20 -32.18 -6.26 3.97
C GLN A 20 -31.27 -6.94 2.92
N PHE A 21 -30.05 -7.31 3.28
CA PHE A 21 -29.13 -7.98 2.35
C PHE A 21 -29.71 -9.29 1.80
N ARG A 22 -30.40 -10.09 2.62
CA ARG A 22 -31.07 -11.31 2.15
C ARG A 22 -32.17 -11.01 1.13
N ALA A 23 -32.96 -9.96 1.35
CA ALA A 23 -33.97 -9.53 0.40
C ALA A 23 -33.36 -9.02 -0.91
N ASP A 24 -32.28 -8.24 -0.83
CA ASP A 24 -31.55 -7.73 -2.00
C ASP A 24 -30.91 -8.89 -2.81
N VAL A 25 -30.40 -9.93 -2.13
CA VAL A 25 -29.93 -11.16 -2.79
C VAL A 25 -31.08 -11.94 -3.43
N ALA A 26 -32.19 -12.13 -2.73
CA ALA A 26 -33.36 -12.87 -3.24
C ALA A 26 -33.99 -12.19 -4.47
N SER A 27 -33.96 -10.86 -4.52
CA SER A 27 -34.41 -10.04 -5.66
C SER A 27 -33.38 -9.91 -6.79
N GLY A 28 -32.15 -10.40 -6.60
CA GLY A 28 -31.08 -10.33 -7.59
C GLY A 28 -30.42 -8.95 -7.73
N THR A 29 -30.71 -8.00 -6.82
CA THR A 29 -30.12 -6.65 -6.82
C THR A 29 -28.74 -6.62 -6.16
N ALA A 30 -28.47 -7.55 -5.24
CA ALA A 30 -27.17 -7.74 -4.60
C ALA A 30 -26.70 -9.21 -4.66
N ARG A 31 -25.41 -9.44 -4.42
CA ARG A 31 -24.81 -10.76 -4.25
C ARG A 31 -23.65 -10.69 -3.25
N PRO A 32 -23.28 -11.81 -2.61
CA PRO A 32 -22.04 -11.85 -1.84
C PRO A 32 -20.81 -11.64 -2.75
N LEU A 33 -19.73 -11.14 -2.14
CA LEU A 33 -18.40 -11.19 -2.73
C LEU A 33 -17.96 -12.65 -2.89
N VAL A 34 -17.54 -13.05 -4.10
CA VAL A 34 -17.11 -14.41 -4.43
C VAL A 34 -15.68 -14.38 -4.97
N LEU A 35 -14.75 -14.90 -4.18
CA LEU A 35 -13.37 -15.12 -4.62
C LEU A 35 -13.24 -16.52 -5.25
N PRO A 36 -12.42 -16.71 -6.31
CA PRO A 36 -11.55 -15.72 -6.94
C PRO A 36 -12.22 -14.86 -8.03
N PHE A 37 -13.51 -15.08 -8.33
CA PHE A 37 -14.19 -14.43 -9.46
C PHE A 37 -14.18 -12.90 -9.39
N ASP A 38 -14.48 -12.32 -8.23
CA ASP A 38 -14.44 -10.86 -8.04
C ASP A 38 -13.01 -10.30 -8.05
N ALA A 39 -11.99 -11.14 -7.85
CA ALA A 39 -10.60 -10.74 -8.01
C ALA A 39 -10.10 -10.79 -9.47
N LEU A 40 -10.89 -11.32 -10.41
CA LEU A 40 -10.49 -11.43 -11.82
C LEU A 40 -10.13 -10.06 -12.42
N GLY A 41 -11.06 -9.11 -12.29
CA GLY A 41 -10.92 -7.76 -12.82
C GLY A 41 -9.86 -6.94 -12.10
N SER A 42 -9.68 -7.12 -10.80
CA SER A 42 -8.79 -6.28 -9.99
C SER A 42 -7.34 -6.78 -9.96
N PHE A 43 -7.12 -8.09 -10.08
CA PHE A 43 -5.80 -8.71 -9.87
C PHE A 43 -5.37 -9.69 -10.96
N LEU A 44 -6.22 -10.66 -11.32
CA LEU A 44 -5.77 -11.78 -12.17
C LEU A 44 -5.56 -11.37 -13.63
N ILE A 45 -6.45 -10.58 -14.20
CA ILE A 45 -6.33 -10.10 -15.59
C ILE A 45 -5.06 -9.27 -15.81
N PRO A 46 -4.76 -8.20 -15.04
CA PRO A 46 -3.54 -7.43 -15.25
C PRO A 46 -2.28 -8.28 -15.00
N LEU A 47 -2.32 -9.21 -14.05
CA LEU A 47 -1.22 -10.15 -13.80
C LEU A 47 -0.94 -11.06 -15.01
N ILE A 48 -1.97 -11.72 -15.54
CA ILE A 48 -1.84 -12.62 -16.70
C ILE A 48 -1.37 -11.83 -17.91
N TYR A 49 -1.98 -10.66 -18.17
CA TYR A 49 -1.59 -9.80 -19.28
C TYR A 49 -0.11 -9.40 -19.19
N LEU A 50 0.35 -8.92 -18.02
CA LEU A 50 1.75 -8.55 -17.82
C LEU A 50 2.73 -9.73 -17.89
N SER A 51 2.25 -10.97 -17.77
CA SER A 51 3.08 -12.19 -17.92
C SER A 51 3.32 -12.57 -19.38
N ILE A 52 2.64 -11.92 -20.33
CA ILE A 52 2.80 -12.14 -21.77
C ILE A 52 3.76 -11.06 -22.33
N PRO A 53 4.81 -11.41 -23.08
CA PRO A 53 5.74 -10.42 -23.62
C PRO A 53 5.09 -9.48 -24.65
N HIS A 54 5.09 -8.18 -24.34
CA HIS A 54 4.58 -7.10 -25.19
C HIS A 54 5.69 -6.36 -25.94
N THR A 55 6.92 -6.44 -25.45
CA THR A 55 8.06 -5.63 -25.91
C THR A 55 8.37 -5.77 -27.40
N ARG A 56 8.11 -6.95 -27.99
CA ARG A 56 8.27 -7.24 -29.42
C ARG A 56 6.95 -7.38 -30.18
N ARG A 57 5.80 -7.06 -29.55
CA ARG A 57 4.44 -7.29 -30.08
C ARG A 57 3.57 -6.04 -29.94
N PRO A 58 3.71 -5.04 -30.85
CA PRO A 58 3.01 -3.77 -30.74
C PRO A 58 1.48 -3.90 -30.71
N TRP A 59 0.91 -4.84 -31.47
CA TRP A 59 -0.54 -5.11 -31.48
C TRP A 59 -1.03 -5.56 -30.10
N LEU A 60 -0.27 -6.44 -29.44
CA LEU A 60 -0.58 -6.97 -28.12
C LEU A 60 -0.42 -5.88 -27.07
N TYR A 61 0.62 -5.04 -27.17
CA TYR A 61 0.76 -3.86 -26.31
C TYR A 61 -0.41 -2.88 -26.46
N ARG A 62 -0.94 -2.68 -27.68
CA ARG A 62 -2.13 -1.84 -27.92
C ARG A 62 -3.42 -2.46 -27.35
N SER A 63 -3.52 -3.79 -27.29
CA SER A 63 -4.68 -4.49 -26.71
C SER A 63 -4.91 -4.19 -25.21
N ARG A 64 -3.96 -3.55 -24.53
CA ARG A 64 -4.11 -3.09 -23.13
C ARG A 64 -5.40 -2.31 -22.87
N PHE A 65 -5.91 -1.58 -23.87
CA PHE A 65 -7.14 -0.82 -23.73
C PHE A 65 -8.38 -1.71 -23.74
N LEU A 66 -8.35 -2.82 -24.50
CA LEU A 66 -9.38 -3.86 -24.44
C LEU A 66 -9.34 -4.58 -23.09
N VAL A 67 -8.13 -4.89 -22.61
CA VAL A 67 -7.93 -5.48 -21.27
C VAL A 67 -8.47 -4.54 -20.19
N LEU A 68 -8.17 -3.25 -20.28
CA LEU A 68 -8.69 -2.24 -19.36
C LEU A 68 -10.21 -2.12 -19.42
N ALA A 69 -10.82 -2.18 -20.62
CA ALA A 69 -12.27 -2.16 -20.78
C ALA A 69 -12.93 -3.39 -20.13
N LEU A 70 -12.33 -4.58 -20.26
CA LEU A 70 -12.77 -5.78 -19.56
C LEU A 70 -12.66 -5.63 -18.04
N MET A 71 -11.51 -5.14 -17.55
CA MET A 71 -11.33 -4.85 -16.12
C MET A 71 -12.39 -3.86 -15.63
N PHE A 72 -12.69 -2.82 -16.41
CA PHE A 72 -13.73 -1.84 -16.10
C PHE A 72 -15.10 -2.50 -15.92
N GLY A 73 -15.54 -3.30 -16.89
CA GLY A 73 -16.82 -4.02 -16.79
C GLY A 73 -16.92 -4.94 -15.58
N LEU A 74 -15.84 -5.69 -15.28
CA LEU A 74 -15.82 -6.61 -14.14
C LEU A 74 -15.83 -5.90 -12.78
N ASN A 75 -14.99 -4.87 -12.61
CA ASN A 75 -14.94 -4.10 -11.36
C ASN A 75 -16.21 -3.25 -11.19
N LEU A 76 -16.82 -2.75 -12.27
CA LEU A 76 -18.11 -2.05 -12.19
C LEU A 76 -19.23 -3.00 -11.75
N ASN A 77 -19.28 -4.21 -12.31
CA ASN A 77 -20.24 -5.23 -11.87
C ASN A 77 -20.03 -5.63 -10.39
N MET A 78 -18.77 -5.78 -9.97
CA MET A 78 -18.43 -6.00 -8.55
C MET A 78 -18.93 -4.85 -7.68
N MET A 79 -18.63 -3.60 -8.03
CA MET A 79 -19.05 -2.41 -7.28
C MET A 79 -20.57 -2.23 -7.22
N MET A 80 -21.30 -2.59 -8.28
CA MET A 80 -22.75 -2.43 -8.34
C MET A 80 -23.52 -3.53 -7.60
N ARG A 81 -22.96 -4.74 -7.51
CA ARG A 81 -23.73 -5.92 -7.04
C ARG A 81 -23.11 -6.63 -5.84
N ALA A 82 -21.79 -6.59 -5.66
CA ALA A 82 -21.15 -7.31 -4.58
C ALA A 82 -21.19 -6.49 -3.28
N ALA A 83 -21.70 -7.09 -2.21
CA ALA A 83 -21.71 -6.50 -0.87
C ALA A 83 -21.59 -7.59 0.22
N SER A 84 -21.60 -7.18 1.48
CA SER A 84 -21.51 -8.10 2.63
C SER A 84 -22.25 -7.58 3.85
N THR A 85 -22.77 -8.50 4.66
CA THR A 85 -23.31 -8.18 6.00
C THR A 85 -22.24 -7.76 7.01
N ASN A 86 -20.97 -7.99 6.69
CA ASN A 86 -19.86 -7.40 7.40
C ASN A 86 -19.50 -6.06 6.76
N MET A 87 -19.71 -4.96 7.49
CA MET A 87 -19.44 -3.60 7.01
C MET A 87 -18.01 -3.41 6.49
N ALA A 88 -17.00 -3.98 7.15
CA ALA A 88 -15.61 -3.87 6.72
C ALA A 88 -15.38 -4.59 5.38
N VAL A 89 -15.97 -5.78 5.21
CA VAL A 89 -15.88 -6.52 3.93
C VAL A 89 -16.66 -5.81 2.83
N ALA A 90 -17.82 -5.24 3.15
CA ALA A 90 -18.61 -4.45 2.22
C ALA A 90 -17.82 -3.22 1.75
N TYR A 91 -17.28 -2.43 2.68
CA TYR A 91 -16.42 -1.28 2.36
C TYR A 91 -15.16 -1.68 1.56
N ALA A 92 -14.51 -2.77 1.96
CA ALA A 92 -13.35 -3.31 1.25
C ALA A 92 -13.69 -3.78 -0.17
N THR A 93 -14.95 -4.17 -0.45
CA THR A 93 -15.40 -4.56 -1.79
C THR A 93 -15.34 -3.37 -2.74
N GLY A 94 -15.90 -2.21 -2.34
CA GLY A 94 -15.80 -0.99 -3.13
C GLY A 94 -14.36 -0.50 -3.29
N LEU A 95 -13.57 -0.54 -2.20
CA LEU A 95 -12.15 -0.22 -2.27
C LEU A 95 -11.41 -1.12 -3.27
N ALA A 96 -11.62 -2.45 -3.22
CA ALA A 96 -10.96 -3.41 -4.09
C ALA A 96 -11.34 -3.21 -5.57
N ALA A 97 -12.62 -2.96 -5.85
CA ALA A 97 -13.09 -2.70 -7.21
C ALA A 97 -12.45 -1.45 -7.80
N THR A 98 -12.49 -0.32 -7.09
CA THR A 98 -11.88 0.92 -7.57
C THR A 98 -10.36 0.86 -7.59
N TRP A 99 -9.73 0.24 -6.58
CA TRP A 99 -8.28 0.01 -6.58
C TRP A 99 -7.85 -0.84 -7.77
N GLY A 100 -8.60 -1.88 -8.12
CA GLY A 100 -8.36 -2.69 -9.31
C GLY A 100 -8.30 -1.87 -10.60
N LEU A 101 -9.16 -0.85 -10.72
CA LEU A 101 -9.15 0.08 -11.85
C LEU A 101 -7.99 1.08 -11.78
N LEU A 102 -7.77 1.72 -10.63
CA LEU A 102 -6.67 2.68 -10.46
C LEU A 102 -5.31 2.02 -10.69
N TRP A 103 -5.11 0.84 -10.12
CA TRP A 103 -3.91 0.05 -10.27
C TRP A 103 -3.79 -0.52 -11.69
N GLY A 104 -4.89 -1.02 -12.27
CA GLY A 104 -4.96 -1.44 -13.66
C GLY A 104 -4.51 -0.34 -14.64
N MET A 105 -5.07 0.86 -14.51
CA MET A 105 -4.63 2.01 -15.31
C MET A 105 -3.17 2.36 -15.05
N THR A 106 -2.70 2.25 -13.81
CA THR A 106 -1.29 2.50 -13.47
C THR A 106 -0.36 1.56 -14.20
N VAL A 107 -0.61 0.26 -14.13
CA VAL A 107 0.29 -0.76 -14.70
C VAL A 107 0.14 -0.93 -16.21
N LEU A 108 -1.04 -0.61 -16.78
CA LEU A 108 -1.32 -0.77 -18.20
C LEU A 108 -1.12 0.52 -19.00
N VAL A 109 -1.53 1.68 -18.46
CA VAL A 109 -1.61 2.95 -19.22
C VAL A 109 -0.54 3.94 -18.78
N TRP A 110 -0.46 4.24 -17.49
CA TRP A 110 0.39 5.31 -16.97
C TRP A 110 1.87 4.93 -16.90
N THR A 111 2.15 3.62 -16.82
CA THR A 111 3.50 3.08 -16.79
C THR A 111 3.69 2.03 -17.87
N ARG A 112 4.94 1.61 -18.07
CA ARG A 112 5.31 0.58 -19.04
C ARG A 112 6.24 -0.45 -18.38
N PRO A 113 5.73 -1.28 -17.45
CA PRO A 113 6.58 -2.09 -16.57
C PRO A 113 7.55 -2.98 -17.34
N GLN A 114 7.09 -3.63 -18.42
CA GLN A 114 7.94 -4.54 -19.21
C GLN A 114 9.10 -3.84 -19.95
N PHE A 115 9.05 -2.51 -20.09
CA PHE A 115 10.05 -1.71 -20.80
C PHE A 115 10.99 -1.00 -19.83
N ASP A 116 10.42 -0.45 -18.76
CA ASP A 116 11.11 0.55 -17.93
C ASP A 116 11.43 0.04 -16.50
N ALA A 117 10.77 -1.03 -16.03
CA ALA A 117 10.93 -1.51 -14.66
C ALA A 117 11.98 -2.61 -14.54
N ALA A 118 12.74 -2.56 -13.44
CA ALA A 118 13.63 -3.63 -13.01
C ALA A 118 13.48 -3.85 -11.51
N ARG A 119 13.58 -5.11 -11.08
CA ARG A 119 13.62 -5.50 -9.67
C ARG A 119 15.00 -5.93 -9.24
N VAL A 120 15.29 -5.81 -7.96
CA VAL A 120 16.45 -6.45 -7.33
C VAL A 120 16.16 -7.93 -7.21
N GLU A 121 16.99 -8.74 -7.85
CA GLU A 121 16.95 -10.20 -7.77
C GLU A 121 18.33 -10.74 -7.40
N ARG A 122 18.39 -11.98 -6.91
CA ARG A 122 19.66 -12.67 -6.62
C ARG A 122 19.85 -13.91 -7.48
N ARG A 123 21.10 -14.22 -7.78
CA ARG A 123 21.51 -15.46 -8.47
C ARG A 123 22.77 -16.01 -7.82
N ARG A 124 22.99 -17.31 -7.96
CA ARG A 124 24.28 -17.91 -7.56
C ARG A 124 25.38 -17.45 -8.51
N THR A 125 26.49 -16.98 -7.94
CA THR A 125 27.67 -16.62 -8.72
C THR A 125 28.20 -17.89 -9.37
N LYS A 126 28.22 -17.92 -10.71
CA LYS A 126 28.95 -18.95 -11.45
C LYS A 126 30.43 -18.66 -11.28
N HIS A 127 31.06 -19.17 -10.23
CA HIS A 127 32.52 -19.24 -10.23
C HIS A 127 32.93 -20.07 -11.45
N ARG A 128 33.56 -19.40 -12.40
CA ARG A 128 34.23 -19.92 -13.59
C ARG A 128 35.01 -21.18 -13.18
N ARG A 129 34.48 -22.37 -13.49
CA ARG A 129 35.30 -23.58 -13.63
C ARG A 129 36.19 -23.36 -14.86
N GLU A 130 37.21 -22.54 -14.70
CA GLU A 130 38.35 -22.60 -15.60
C GLU A 130 39.44 -23.40 -14.93
N ASN A 131 39.62 -24.59 -15.48
CA ASN A 131 40.87 -25.33 -15.60
C ASN A 131 42.06 -24.78 -14.80
N GLY A 132 42.18 -25.29 -13.59
CA GLY A 132 43.41 -25.31 -12.83
C GLY A 132 43.38 -26.54 -11.96
N SER A 133 43.86 -27.67 -12.47
CA SER A 133 44.28 -28.79 -11.64
C SER A 133 45.43 -28.30 -10.77
N VAL A 134 45.14 -27.81 -9.57
CA VAL A 134 46.15 -27.60 -8.54
C VAL A 134 45.63 -28.23 -7.27
N HIS A 135 46.51 -29.04 -6.68
CA HIS A 135 46.32 -29.86 -5.51
C HIS A 135 45.49 -29.22 -4.39
N GLY A 136 44.77 -30.07 -3.66
CA GLY A 136 44.01 -29.71 -2.48
C GLY A 136 44.87 -28.97 -1.46
N GLU A 137 44.76 -27.65 -1.46
CA GLU A 137 45.21 -26.81 -0.37
C GLU A 137 44.01 -26.52 0.52
N VAL A 138 44.10 -26.99 1.77
CA VAL A 138 43.14 -26.71 2.82
C VAL A 138 43.12 -25.19 3.00
N MET A 139 42.08 -24.52 2.47
CA MET A 139 41.87 -23.09 2.73
C MET A 139 41.84 -22.88 4.25
N SER A 140 42.90 -22.24 4.76
CA SER A 140 43.10 -21.91 6.17
C SER A 140 41.88 -21.19 6.75
N GLY A 141 41.50 -21.56 7.98
CA GLY A 141 40.36 -20.98 8.69
C GLY A 141 40.45 -19.45 8.89
N GLY A 142 41.65 -18.85 8.81
CA GLY A 142 41.84 -17.40 8.86
C GLY A 142 41.22 -16.67 7.67
N VAL A 143 41.46 -17.14 6.44
CA VAL A 143 40.96 -16.47 5.22
C VAL A 143 39.44 -16.55 5.11
N LYS A 144 38.83 -17.66 5.52
CA LYS A 144 37.37 -17.79 5.57
C LYS A 144 36.74 -16.83 6.59
N LYS A 145 37.42 -16.61 7.73
CA LYS A 145 36.97 -15.67 8.75
C LYS A 145 37.04 -14.22 8.25
N ASP A 146 38.15 -13.84 7.61
CA ASP A 146 38.33 -12.49 7.05
C ASP A 146 37.30 -12.18 5.95
N ILE A 147 37.01 -13.14 5.06
CA ILE A 147 35.96 -12.98 4.03
C ILE A 147 34.57 -12.86 4.67
N GLY A 148 34.29 -13.66 5.71
CA GLY A 148 33.03 -13.60 6.47
C GLY A 148 32.82 -12.24 7.12
N ASP A 149 33.86 -11.71 7.78
CA ASP A 149 33.80 -10.42 8.47
C ASP A 149 33.60 -9.27 7.46
N LEU A 150 34.26 -9.31 6.31
CA LEU A 150 34.06 -8.33 5.22
C LEU A 150 32.65 -8.37 4.61
N ILE A 151 32.04 -9.56 4.48
CA ILE A 151 30.66 -9.72 4.01
C ILE A 151 29.69 -9.13 5.02
N MET A 152 29.89 -9.41 6.31
CA MET A 152 29.05 -8.90 7.39
C MET A 152 29.11 -7.37 7.49
N GLU A 153 30.27 -6.77 7.21
CA GLU A 153 30.43 -5.31 7.16
C GLU A 153 29.68 -4.67 5.97
N LYS A 154 29.71 -5.31 4.80
CA LYS A 154 29.11 -4.76 3.56
C LYS A 154 27.62 -5.09 3.39
N ALA A 155 27.11 -6.12 4.04
CA ALA A 155 25.73 -6.53 3.93
C ALA A 155 24.78 -5.53 4.62
N PRO A 156 23.69 -5.09 3.96
CA PRO A 156 22.76 -4.14 4.54
C PRO A 156 21.97 -4.72 5.73
N ASP A 157 21.82 -6.04 5.79
CA ASP A 157 21.10 -6.77 6.84
C ASP A 157 21.50 -8.26 6.86
N GLU A 158 21.06 -8.99 7.89
CA GLU A 158 21.43 -10.40 8.09
C GLU A 158 20.93 -11.34 6.97
N THR A 159 19.81 -11.01 6.31
CA THR A 159 19.28 -11.85 5.22
C THR A 159 20.14 -11.74 3.97
N VAL A 160 20.60 -10.53 3.65
CA VAL A 160 21.56 -10.32 2.57
C VAL A 160 22.92 -10.92 2.92
N ALA A 161 23.40 -10.77 4.15
CA ALA A 161 24.66 -11.38 4.59
C ALA A 161 24.63 -12.91 4.41
N ALA A 162 23.55 -13.56 4.83
CA ALA A 162 23.37 -15.00 4.65
C ALA A 162 23.36 -15.41 3.17
N ALA A 163 22.70 -14.64 2.30
CA ALA A 163 22.67 -14.92 0.87
C ALA A 163 24.06 -14.79 0.22
N LEU A 164 24.81 -13.73 0.57
CA LEU A 164 26.18 -13.52 0.09
C LEU A 164 27.12 -14.66 0.54
N MET A 165 26.99 -15.13 1.79
CA MET A 165 27.75 -16.28 2.30
C MET A 165 27.42 -17.59 1.56
N ASP A 166 26.19 -17.77 1.07
CA ASP A 166 25.81 -18.91 0.20
C ASP A 166 26.25 -18.73 -1.26
N GLY A 167 27.06 -17.71 -1.56
CA GLY A 167 27.59 -17.45 -2.91
C GLY A 167 26.57 -16.85 -3.86
N HIS A 168 25.59 -16.08 -3.35
CA HIS A 168 24.70 -15.28 -4.20
C HIS A 168 25.27 -13.89 -4.47
N GLU A 169 24.91 -13.35 -5.63
CA GLU A 169 25.08 -11.95 -5.97
C GLU A 169 23.72 -11.31 -6.30
N TYR A 170 23.61 -9.99 -6.05
CA TYR A 170 22.40 -9.21 -6.30
C TYR A 170 22.54 -8.38 -7.57
N TYR A 171 21.51 -8.40 -8.40
CA TYR A 171 21.50 -7.72 -9.70
C TYR A 171 20.12 -7.12 -10.01
N TRP A 172 20.09 -6.14 -10.91
CA TRP A 172 18.86 -5.59 -11.46
C TRP A 172 18.33 -6.48 -12.58
N GLN A 173 17.14 -7.04 -12.38
CA GLN A 173 16.41 -7.87 -13.32
C GLN A 173 15.32 -7.06 -14.02
N ALA A 174 15.56 -6.73 -15.29
CA ALA A 174 14.53 -6.23 -16.20
C ALA A 174 13.50 -7.32 -16.54
N TYR A 175 12.44 -6.97 -17.28
CA TYR A 175 11.43 -7.95 -17.67
C TYR A 175 12.02 -9.15 -18.42
N PRO A 176 11.80 -10.40 -17.95
CA PRO A 176 12.41 -11.58 -18.52
C PRO A 176 11.65 -12.06 -19.77
N ALA A 177 11.72 -11.28 -20.85
CA ALA A 177 10.93 -11.50 -22.07
C ALA A 177 11.12 -12.89 -22.69
N ASP A 178 12.37 -13.38 -22.68
CA ASP A 178 12.80 -14.62 -23.34
C ASP A 178 12.71 -15.86 -22.42
N GLU A 179 12.27 -15.71 -21.16
CA GLU A 179 12.18 -16.80 -20.19
C GLU A 179 10.85 -17.58 -20.26
N GLY A 180 10.73 -18.64 -19.46
CA GLY A 180 9.47 -19.39 -19.33
C GLY A 180 8.30 -18.55 -18.78
N PHE A 181 7.07 -19.01 -19.01
CA PHE A 181 5.86 -18.33 -18.53
C PHE A 181 5.85 -18.14 -17.01
N LEU A 182 6.27 -19.15 -16.23
CA LEU A 182 6.30 -19.07 -14.77
C LEU A 182 7.28 -18.00 -14.26
N THR A 183 8.42 -17.81 -14.92
CA THR A 183 9.37 -16.74 -14.58
C THR A 183 8.77 -15.35 -14.83
N ARG A 184 8.04 -15.18 -15.94
CA ARG A 184 7.35 -13.92 -16.23
C ARG A 184 6.15 -13.69 -15.30
N LEU A 185 5.44 -14.74 -14.94
CA LEU A 185 4.35 -14.70 -13.97
C LEU A 185 4.85 -14.31 -12.59
N ASP A 186 5.98 -14.87 -12.14
CA ASP A 186 6.63 -14.48 -10.89
C ASP A 186 7.03 -13.00 -10.90
N TRP A 187 7.67 -12.54 -11.98
CA TRP A 187 8.05 -11.14 -12.16
C TRP A 187 6.83 -10.20 -12.14
N ALA A 188 5.77 -10.56 -12.87
CA ALA A 188 4.54 -9.78 -12.93
C ALA A 188 3.79 -9.78 -11.59
N TYR A 189 3.75 -10.92 -10.90
CA TYR A 189 3.16 -11.04 -9.57
C TYR A 189 3.87 -10.14 -8.57
N ASP A 190 5.19 -10.16 -8.57
CA ASP A 190 6.01 -9.30 -7.72
C ASP A 190 5.74 -7.81 -7.97
N TYR A 191 5.67 -7.40 -9.24
CA TYR A 191 5.40 -6.02 -9.60
C TYR A 191 3.98 -5.58 -9.20
N VAL A 192 2.99 -6.41 -9.50
CA VAL A 192 1.56 -6.10 -9.26
C VAL A 192 1.24 -6.08 -7.76
N THR A 193 1.90 -6.92 -6.96
CA THR A 193 1.66 -7.01 -5.50
C THR A 193 2.61 -6.13 -4.68
N GLY A 194 3.75 -5.72 -5.25
CA GLY A 194 4.69 -4.77 -4.66
C GLY A 194 4.21 -3.32 -4.75
N PHE A 195 3.06 -2.97 -4.15
CA PHE A 195 2.41 -1.65 -4.31
C PHE A 195 3.32 -0.43 -4.02
N ARG A 196 4.29 -0.59 -3.12
CA ARG A 196 5.27 0.46 -2.75
C ARG A 196 6.56 0.38 -3.55
N GLY A 197 6.77 -0.71 -4.29
CA GLY A 197 7.93 -0.97 -5.12
C GLY A 197 9.23 -1.18 -4.33
N ALA A 198 9.20 -1.75 -3.12
CA ALA A 198 10.44 -2.11 -2.42
C ALA A 198 11.28 -3.05 -3.31
N GLY A 199 12.55 -2.71 -3.55
CA GLY A 199 13.40 -3.44 -4.48
C GLY A 199 13.16 -3.18 -5.96
N TRP A 200 12.26 -2.26 -6.34
CA TRP A 200 11.99 -1.92 -7.72
C TRP A 200 12.58 -0.56 -8.09
N THR A 201 12.95 -0.38 -9.36
CA THR A 201 13.30 0.96 -9.89
C THR A 201 12.13 1.95 -9.83
N THR A 202 10.91 1.44 -9.70
CA THR A 202 9.67 2.20 -9.52
C THR A 202 9.30 2.46 -8.05
N ALA A 203 10.17 2.11 -7.09
CA ALA A 203 9.96 2.37 -5.66
C ALA A 203 9.47 3.80 -5.39
N ILE A 204 8.49 3.93 -4.50
CA ILE A 204 8.03 5.25 -4.08
C ILE A 204 9.12 5.98 -3.30
N PRO A 205 9.30 7.31 -3.47
CA PRO A 205 10.40 8.04 -2.83
C PRO A 205 10.48 7.92 -1.29
N PRO A 206 9.36 7.84 -0.53
CA PRO A 206 9.45 7.81 0.93
C PRO A 206 10.11 6.56 1.53
N ILE A 207 10.20 5.43 0.82
CA ILE A 207 10.68 4.17 1.40
C ILE A 207 12.18 3.93 1.16
N PRO A 208 12.86 3.15 2.02
CA PRO A 208 14.21 2.68 1.74
C PRO A 208 14.25 1.97 0.38
N SER A 209 15.14 2.42 -0.49
CA SER A 209 15.35 1.83 -1.81
C SER A 209 16.82 1.86 -2.17
N PHE A 210 17.24 0.92 -3.00
CA PHE A 210 18.59 0.91 -3.57
C PHE A 210 18.72 2.03 -4.59
N GLN A 211 19.96 2.51 -4.77
CA GLN A 211 20.29 3.43 -5.85
C GLN A 211 19.92 2.80 -7.19
N ARG A 212 19.11 3.54 -7.96
CA ARG A 212 18.66 3.11 -9.29
C ARG A 212 19.85 3.07 -10.26
N PRO A 213 19.90 2.12 -11.18
CA PRO A 213 20.92 2.10 -12.22
C PRO A 213 20.67 3.26 -13.21
N ASP A 214 21.75 3.84 -13.75
CA ASP A 214 21.66 4.98 -14.70
C ASP A 214 20.91 4.61 -15.98
N LYS A 215 21.01 3.34 -16.39
CA LYS A 215 20.21 2.75 -17.46
C LYS A 215 19.63 1.43 -16.96
N PRO A 216 18.36 1.11 -17.26
CA PRO A 216 17.79 -0.20 -16.96
C PRO A 216 18.46 -1.24 -17.85
N THR A 217 19.63 -1.73 -17.42
CA THR A 217 20.36 -2.81 -18.08
C THR A 217 20.17 -4.10 -17.29
N THR A 218 19.79 -5.15 -18.00
CA THR A 218 19.68 -6.50 -17.46
C THR A 218 21.02 -6.92 -16.86
N SER A 219 21.00 -7.41 -15.62
CA SER A 219 22.17 -7.97 -14.91
C SER A 219 23.20 -6.99 -14.34
N SER A 220 22.90 -5.69 -14.25
CA SER A 220 23.79 -4.76 -13.53
C SER A 220 23.83 -5.10 -12.04
N PRO A 221 25.03 -5.09 -11.40
CA PRO A 221 25.14 -5.36 -9.97
C PRO A 221 24.42 -4.28 -9.15
N VAL A 222 23.81 -4.69 -8.04
CA VAL A 222 23.13 -3.78 -7.11
C VAL A 222 24.14 -3.23 -6.11
N ASN A 223 24.16 -1.90 -5.94
CA ASN A 223 24.95 -1.27 -4.88
C ASN A 223 24.29 -1.50 -3.51
N LEU A 224 24.69 -2.58 -2.82
CA LEU A 224 24.06 -3.00 -1.55
C LEU A 224 24.23 -2.00 -0.40
N SER A 225 25.27 -1.16 -0.41
CA SER A 225 25.48 -0.13 0.62
C SER A 225 24.60 1.11 0.42
N SER A 226 23.95 1.25 -0.73
CA SER A 226 23.12 2.43 -1.05
C SER A 226 21.79 2.48 -0.30
N ILE A 227 21.27 1.35 0.20
CA ILE A 227 19.96 1.32 0.83
C ILE A 227 20.01 1.80 2.29
N PRO A 228 19.37 2.93 2.63
CA PRO A 228 19.40 3.46 3.98
C PRO A 228 18.63 2.56 4.96
N VAL A 229 18.95 2.66 6.24
CA VAL A 229 18.14 2.01 7.30
C VAL A 229 16.85 2.79 7.52
N THR A 230 16.94 4.11 7.56
CA THR A 230 15.83 5.03 7.76
C THR A 230 15.88 6.12 6.70
N THR A 231 14.75 6.44 6.09
CA THR A 231 14.64 7.54 5.13
C THR A 231 14.46 8.89 5.84
N ILE A 232 14.61 9.97 5.07
CA ILE A 232 14.32 11.34 5.50
C ILE A 232 12.88 11.47 6.04
N THR A 233 11.93 10.75 5.47
CA THR A 233 10.52 10.74 5.91
C THR A 233 10.26 9.75 7.05
N GLY A 234 11.30 9.15 7.63
CA GLY A 234 11.22 8.29 8.80
C GLY A 234 10.72 6.86 8.53
N TYR A 235 10.68 6.41 7.28
CA TYR A 235 10.44 4.99 6.99
C TYR A 235 11.70 4.20 7.30
N HIS A 236 11.56 3.10 8.05
CA HIS A 236 12.70 2.29 8.45
C HIS A 236 12.57 0.83 8.00
N ARG A 237 13.72 0.21 7.74
CA ARG A 237 13.86 -1.24 7.57
C ARG A 237 14.59 -1.86 8.76
N HIS A 238 14.35 -3.14 9.00
CA HIS A 238 15.04 -3.90 10.05
C HIS A 238 16.31 -4.53 9.52
N ARG A 239 17.36 -4.58 10.35
CA ARG A 239 18.62 -5.27 10.02
C ARG A 239 18.66 -6.73 10.47
N THR A 240 17.76 -7.11 11.38
CA THR A 240 17.67 -8.46 11.94
C THR A 240 16.25 -9.02 11.87
N VAL A 241 16.12 -10.33 11.69
CA VAL A 241 14.83 -11.06 11.70
C VAL A 241 14.15 -10.90 13.03
N ARG A 242 14.92 -11.02 14.13
CA ARG A 242 14.38 -10.85 15.48
C ARG A 242 13.77 -9.47 15.66
N GLY A 243 14.47 -8.42 15.21
CA GLY A 243 13.98 -7.04 15.26
C GLY A 243 12.71 -6.85 14.44
N PHE A 244 12.70 -7.38 13.21
CA PHE A 244 11.54 -7.35 12.32
C PHE A 244 10.31 -8.05 12.93
N LEU A 245 10.46 -9.31 13.33
CA LEU A 245 9.34 -10.09 13.87
C LEU A 245 8.83 -9.49 15.19
N ARG A 246 9.72 -9.08 16.10
CA ARG A 246 9.32 -8.40 17.34
C ARG A 246 8.53 -7.12 17.04
N SER A 247 9.00 -6.31 16.09
CA SER A 247 8.31 -5.09 15.68
C SER A 247 6.92 -5.39 15.11
N ARG A 248 6.79 -6.35 14.19
CA ARG A 248 5.49 -6.69 13.59
C ARG A 248 4.51 -7.33 14.56
N LEU A 249 4.99 -8.23 15.42
CA LEU A 249 4.17 -8.81 16.49
C LEU A 249 3.70 -7.75 17.48
N PHE A 250 4.55 -6.79 17.86
CA PHE A 250 4.13 -5.67 18.70
C PHE A 250 2.99 -4.86 18.07
N HIS A 251 3.10 -4.50 16.78
CA HIS A 251 2.04 -3.75 16.10
C HIS A 251 0.76 -4.58 15.90
N LEU A 252 0.87 -5.89 15.70
CA LEU A 252 -0.28 -6.79 15.65
C LEU A 252 -1.02 -6.82 16.99
N THR A 253 -0.29 -7.00 18.09
CA THR A 253 -0.87 -7.02 19.43
C THR A 253 -1.47 -5.68 19.80
N LEU A 254 -0.73 -4.57 19.64
CA LEU A 254 -1.22 -3.23 19.97
C LEU A 254 -2.40 -2.84 19.09
N GLY A 255 -2.34 -3.14 17.79
CA GLY A 255 -3.45 -2.89 16.87
C GLY A 255 -4.70 -3.68 17.26
N TYR A 256 -4.55 -4.95 17.65
CA TYR A 256 -5.68 -5.76 18.11
C TYR A 256 -6.34 -5.17 19.37
N LEU A 257 -5.54 -4.86 20.40
CA LEU A 257 -6.03 -4.29 21.65
C LEU A 257 -6.72 -2.94 21.44
N THR A 258 -6.14 -2.08 20.59
CA THR A 258 -6.70 -0.77 20.27
C THR A 258 -8.01 -0.89 19.49
N LEU A 259 -8.04 -1.79 18.49
CA LEU A 259 -9.22 -2.06 17.69
C LEU A 259 -10.37 -2.62 18.54
N ASP A 260 -10.09 -3.56 19.45
CA ASP A 260 -11.09 -4.10 20.37
C ASP A 260 -11.64 -3.01 21.31
N PHE A 261 -10.75 -2.24 21.96
CA PHE A 261 -11.13 -1.12 22.82
C PHE A 261 -12.02 -0.12 22.09
N CYS A 262 -11.63 0.33 20.90
CA CYS A 262 -12.41 1.30 20.13
C CYS A 262 -13.76 0.70 19.68
N LEU A 263 -13.80 -0.55 19.21
CA LEU A 263 -15.06 -1.18 18.76
C LEU A 263 -16.02 -1.45 19.92
N VAL A 264 -15.53 -1.85 21.10
CA VAL A 264 -16.36 -1.93 22.32
C VAL A 264 -16.94 -0.56 22.62
N THR A 265 -16.11 0.47 22.67
CA THR A 265 -16.52 1.84 23.00
C THR A 265 -17.57 2.37 22.00
N MET A 266 -17.35 2.20 20.69
CA MET A 266 -18.27 2.66 19.65
C MET A 266 -19.63 1.94 19.70
N ARG A 267 -19.68 0.68 20.13
CA ARG A 267 -20.95 -0.06 20.28
C ARG A 267 -21.85 0.49 21.37
N HIS A 268 -21.35 1.34 22.25
CA HIS A 268 -22.13 2.01 23.30
C HIS A 268 -22.60 3.41 22.91
N ASP A 269 -22.08 4.01 21.83
CA ASP A 269 -22.50 5.33 21.35
C ASP A 269 -23.47 5.18 20.16
N PRO A 270 -24.75 5.59 20.30
CA PRO A 270 -25.76 5.50 19.25
C PRO A 270 -25.33 6.14 17.91
N TYR A 271 -24.42 7.12 17.94
CA TYR A 271 -23.87 7.74 16.74
C TYR A 271 -23.24 6.73 15.78
N PHE A 272 -22.49 5.74 16.29
CA PHE A 272 -21.84 4.75 15.43
C PHE A 272 -22.77 3.63 14.97
N ILE A 273 -23.94 3.49 15.60
CA ILE A 273 -24.94 2.46 15.27
C ILE A 273 -25.90 3.00 14.20
N PHE A 274 -26.42 4.20 14.40
CA PHE A 274 -27.48 4.78 13.57
C PHE A 274 -26.99 5.90 12.64
N GLY A 275 -25.82 6.45 12.91
CA GLY A 275 -25.28 7.59 12.17
C GLY A 275 -25.59 8.95 12.83
N PRO A 276 -25.05 10.03 12.25
CA PRO A 276 -25.12 11.38 12.83
C PRO A 276 -26.52 11.99 12.84
N ASP A 277 -27.46 11.50 12.01
CA ASP A 277 -28.80 12.12 11.89
C ASP A 277 -29.83 11.56 12.88
N TYR A 278 -29.45 10.55 13.67
CA TYR A 278 -30.40 9.87 14.56
C TYR A 278 -30.66 10.66 15.85
N SER A 279 -31.87 11.20 16.03
CA SER A 279 -32.30 11.86 17.27
C SER A 279 -33.47 11.10 17.91
N PRO A 280 -33.53 10.91 19.24
CA PRO A 280 -32.66 11.48 20.28
C PRO A 280 -31.44 10.60 20.63
N HIS A 281 -30.26 11.22 20.67
CA HIS A 281 -29.04 10.60 21.17
C HIS A 281 -29.08 10.54 22.69
N LEU A 282 -29.59 9.46 23.28
CA LEU A 282 -29.28 9.16 24.68
C LEU A 282 -27.78 8.83 24.76
N LEU A 283 -26.98 9.86 25.06
CA LEU A 283 -25.53 9.72 25.17
C LEU A 283 -25.18 8.83 26.37
N PRO A 284 -24.10 8.02 26.26
CA PRO A 284 -23.51 7.37 27.41
C PRO A 284 -23.24 8.37 28.55
N PRO A 285 -23.45 8.02 29.83
CA PRO A 285 -23.29 8.95 30.95
C PRO A 285 -21.92 9.65 31.03
N HIS A 286 -20.86 9.00 30.53
CA HIS A 286 -19.52 9.58 30.51
C HIS A 286 -19.30 10.61 29.38
N LEU A 287 -20.23 10.72 28.43
CA LEU A 287 -20.18 11.66 27.31
C LEU A 287 -21.17 12.82 27.47
N THR A 288 -22.14 12.74 28.39
CA THR A 288 -23.21 13.75 28.54
C THR A 288 -22.70 15.13 28.95
N SER A 289 -21.52 15.20 29.59
CA SER A 289 -20.90 16.46 30.02
C SER A 289 -20.01 17.09 28.94
N LEU A 290 -19.79 16.44 27.80
CA LEU A 290 -18.91 16.95 26.75
C LEU A 290 -19.66 17.93 25.82
N PRO A 291 -19.05 19.07 25.47
CA PRO A 291 -19.59 19.93 24.42
C PRO A 291 -19.51 19.24 23.06
N ALA A 292 -20.40 19.63 22.13
CA ALA A 292 -20.54 18.98 20.82
C ALA A 292 -19.23 18.89 20.03
N SER A 293 -18.39 19.92 20.06
CA SER A 293 -17.09 19.93 19.36
C SER A 293 -16.13 18.86 19.90
N LEU A 294 -16.06 18.69 21.23
CA LEU A 294 -15.21 17.66 21.85
C LEU A 294 -15.77 16.26 21.60
N LEU A 295 -17.09 16.12 21.51
CA LEU A 295 -17.74 14.85 21.15
C LEU A 295 -17.37 14.41 19.72
N GLU A 296 -17.36 15.34 18.75
CA GLU A 296 -16.94 15.04 17.37
C GLU A 296 -15.45 14.73 17.28
N ILE A 297 -14.60 15.44 18.03
CA ILE A 297 -13.17 15.12 18.14
C ILE A 297 -12.98 13.70 18.70
N TYR A 298 -13.66 13.38 19.81
CA TYR A 298 -13.62 12.06 20.42
C TYR A 298 -14.02 10.95 19.44
N ARG A 299 -15.14 11.12 18.73
CA ARG A 299 -15.63 10.15 17.74
C ARG A 299 -14.67 10.00 16.55
N SER A 300 -14.07 11.09 16.13
CA SER A 300 -13.06 11.11 15.06
C SER A 300 -11.78 10.38 15.50
N LEU A 301 -11.34 10.57 16.74
CA LEU A 301 -10.18 9.88 17.30
C LEU A 301 -10.40 8.37 17.43
N LEU A 302 -11.60 7.93 17.85
CA LEU A 302 -11.95 6.50 17.85
C LEU A 302 -11.92 5.90 16.44
N SER A 303 -12.51 6.60 15.48
CA SER A 303 -12.53 6.17 14.08
C SER A 303 -11.12 6.08 13.49
N LEU A 304 -10.29 7.11 13.72
CA LEU A 304 -8.89 7.13 13.31
C LEU A 304 -8.09 6.01 13.99
N GLY A 305 -8.34 5.76 15.27
CA GLY A 305 -7.72 4.68 16.04
C GLY A 305 -7.98 3.31 15.43
N ILE A 306 -9.23 3.01 15.04
CA ILE A 306 -9.57 1.77 14.34
C ILE A 306 -8.89 1.68 12.98
N ILE A 307 -8.91 2.76 12.19
CA ILE A 307 -8.31 2.75 10.85
C ILE A 307 -6.80 2.50 10.95
N LEU A 308 -6.09 3.24 11.82
CA LEU A 308 -4.66 3.05 12.04
C LEU A 308 -4.35 1.62 12.52
N SER A 309 -5.12 1.12 13.49
CA SER A 309 -4.96 -0.23 14.02
C SER A 309 -5.17 -1.30 12.95
N ALA A 310 -6.24 -1.20 12.17
CA ALA A 310 -6.55 -2.12 11.09
C ALA A 310 -5.45 -2.11 10.01
N LEU A 311 -4.95 -0.93 9.63
CA LEU A 311 -3.84 -0.81 8.68
C LEU A 311 -2.57 -1.46 9.24
N TYR A 312 -2.16 -1.13 10.46
CA TYR A 312 -1.00 -1.75 11.09
C TYR A 312 -1.13 -3.26 11.16
N MET A 313 -2.30 -3.78 11.53
CA MET A 313 -2.54 -5.22 11.61
C MET A 313 -2.47 -5.88 10.24
N ILE A 314 -3.22 -5.40 9.25
CA ILE A 314 -3.29 -6.02 7.91
C ILE A 314 -1.92 -6.01 7.25
N PHE A 315 -1.21 -4.87 7.28
CA PHE A 315 0.12 -4.80 6.67
C PHE A 315 1.15 -5.58 7.45
N SER A 316 1.15 -5.55 8.79
CA SER A 316 2.11 -6.34 9.56
C SER A 316 1.90 -7.84 9.38
N LEU A 317 0.64 -8.30 9.37
CA LEU A 317 0.29 -9.69 9.11
C LEU A 317 0.73 -10.11 7.71
N SER A 318 0.43 -9.28 6.70
CA SER A 318 0.84 -9.52 5.32
C SER A 318 2.37 -9.62 5.19
N GLN A 319 3.11 -8.67 5.77
CA GLN A 319 4.57 -8.67 5.74
C GLN A 319 5.17 -9.89 6.44
N VAL A 320 4.68 -10.26 7.63
CA VAL A 320 5.14 -11.47 8.35
C VAL A 320 4.84 -12.73 7.56
N THR A 321 3.62 -12.85 7.03
CA THR A 321 3.20 -14.03 6.25
C THR A 321 4.05 -14.18 5.00
N GLN A 322 4.21 -13.12 4.22
CA GLN A 322 5.04 -13.13 3.01
C GLN A 322 6.51 -13.44 3.34
N PHE A 323 7.04 -12.84 4.41
CA PHE A 323 8.42 -13.07 4.83
C PHE A 323 8.66 -14.54 5.18
N LEU A 324 7.80 -15.12 6.03
CA LEU A 324 7.93 -16.51 6.48
C LEU A 324 7.75 -17.51 5.34
N LEU A 325 6.75 -17.30 4.47
CA LEU A 325 6.51 -18.15 3.30
C LEU A 325 7.69 -18.07 2.32
N SER A 326 8.22 -16.87 2.06
CA SER A 326 9.35 -16.69 1.15
C SER A 326 10.64 -17.31 1.70
N ARG A 327 10.88 -17.20 3.01
CA ARG A 327 12.01 -17.87 3.65
C ARG A 327 11.92 -19.39 3.63
N ARG A 328 10.70 -19.95 3.60
CA ARG A 328 10.49 -21.40 3.51
C ARG A 328 10.80 -21.94 2.10
N PHE A 329 10.66 -21.11 1.08
CA PHE A 329 10.82 -21.47 -0.34
C PHE A 329 11.73 -20.49 -1.11
N PRO A 330 13.00 -20.30 -0.67
CA PRO A 330 13.87 -19.24 -1.16
C PRO A 330 14.20 -19.34 -2.66
N ASN A 331 14.17 -20.54 -3.23
CA ASN A 331 14.42 -20.78 -4.65
C ASN A 331 13.24 -20.37 -5.54
N ALA A 332 12.01 -20.33 -5.00
CA ALA A 332 10.81 -19.97 -5.73
C ALA A 332 10.48 -18.48 -5.58
N THR A 333 10.87 -17.86 -4.47
CA THR A 333 10.46 -16.49 -4.13
C THR A 333 11.56 -15.44 -4.29
N GLY A 334 12.78 -15.84 -4.65
CA GLY A 334 13.90 -14.92 -4.89
C GLY A 334 14.22 -14.06 -3.66
N CYS A 335 14.38 -12.76 -3.87
CA CYS A 335 14.65 -11.76 -2.83
C CYS A 335 13.47 -11.45 -1.89
N ARG A 336 12.28 -12.03 -2.06
CA ARG A 336 11.12 -11.73 -1.18
C ARG A 336 11.32 -12.18 0.26
N GLY A 337 12.29 -13.07 0.51
CA GLY A 337 12.68 -13.47 1.86
C GLY A 337 13.62 -12.48 2.57
N ASP A 338 13.99 -11.37 1.94
CA ASP A 338 14.95 -10.42 2.49
C ASP A 338 14.27 -9.29 3.27
N LEU A 339 14.89 -8.84 4.37
CA LEU A 339 14.30 -7.89 5.31
C LEU A 339 14.01 -6.52 4.72
N TRP A 340 14.81 -6.07 3.75
CA TRP A 340 14.65 -4.77 3.10
C TRP A 340 13.34 -4.65 2.30
N GLN A 341 12.69 -5.77 1.95
CA GLN A 341 11.37 -5.78 1.30
C GLN A 341 10.24 -5.24 2.18
N TYR A 342 10.46 -5.17 3.49
CA TYR A 342 9.40 -4.95 4.48
C TYR A 342 9.62 -3.69 5.34
N PRO A 343 9.70 -2.49 4.72
CA PRO A 343 9.80 -1.24 5.47
C PRO A 343 8.56 -0.98 6.34
N SER A 344 8.69 -0.07 7.31
CA SER A 344 7.59 0.35 8.18
C SER A 344 6.34 0.79 7.40
N VAL A 345 5.16 0.57 8.00
CA VAL A 345 3.86 0.86 7.39
C VAL A 345 3.66 2.37 7.22
N PHE A 346 4.06 3.16 8.24
CA PHE A 346 4.01 4.61 8.26
C PHE A 346 5.42 5.21 8.39
N GLY A 347 5.53 6.49 8.03
CA GLY A 347 6.73 7.30 8.22
C GLY A 347 6.88 7.78 9.68
N GLY A 348 7.89 8.62 9.92
CA GLY A 348 8.11 9.23 11.23
C GLY A 348 7.02 10.26 11.55
N PHE A 349 6.40 10.18 12.72
CA PHE A 349 5.34 11.13 13.11
C PHE A 349 5.87 12.56 13.22
N THR A 350 6.94 12.75 13.99
CA THR A 350 7.57 14.08 14.19
C THR A 350 8.01 14.70 12.88
N THR A 351 8.82 13.97 12.11
CA THR A 351 9.44 14.45 10.87
C THR A 351 8.44 14.85 9.79
N ASN A 352 7.23 14.30 9.81
CA ASN A 352 6.21 14.59 8.81
C ASN A 352 5.10 15.49 9.37
N ILE A 353 4.54 15.17 10.53
CA ILE A 353 3.35 15.88 11.04
C ILE A 353 3.74 17.08 11.88
N LEU A 354 4.66 16.92 12.84
CA LEU A 354 5.06 18.04 13.70
C LEU A 354 5.89 19.07 12.92
N ASP A 355 6.72 18.60 11.99
CA ASP A 355 7.61 19.48 11.22
C ASP A 355 6.95 20.04 9.94
N ASN A 356 6.02 19.29 9.31
CA ASN A 356 5.44 19.66 8.00
C ASN A 356 3.89 19.66 7.96
N GLY A 357 3.22 19.53 9.12
CA GLY A 357 1.77 19.67 9.26
C GLY A 357 0.93 18.77 8.35
N LEU A 358 -0.17 19.33 7.81
CA LEU A 358 -1.11 18.59 6.95
C LEU A 358 -0.45 18.09 5.66
N ALA A 359 0.46 18.87 5.07
CA ALA A 359 1.19 18.45 3.88
C ALA A 359 2.06 17.22 4.17
N GLY A 360 2.76 17.20 5.30
CA GLY A 360 3.55 16.03 5.71
C GLY A 360 2.69 14.86 6.18
N PHE A 361 1.53 15.11 6.80
CA PHE A 361 0.55 14.08 7.14
C PHE A 361 0.20 13.24 5.91
N TRP A 362 -0.27 13.88 4.83
CA TRP A 362 -0.67 13.18 3.60
C TRP A 362 0.52 12.77 2.72
N GLY A 363 1.54 13.62 2.65
CA GLY A 363 2.67 13.48 1.74
C GLY A 363 3.79 12.56 2.22
N GLY A 364 3.87 12.24 3.51
CA GLY A 364 4.97 11.42 4.03
C GLY A 364 4.59 10.44 5.14
N TRP A 365 3.65 10.79 6.00
CA TRP A 365 3.26 9.91 7.11
C TRP A 365 2.19 8.89 6.73
N TRP A 366 1.04 9.34 6.22
CA TRP A 366 -0.17 8.55 6.02
C TRP A 366 0.01 7.50 4.93
N HIS A 367 -0.37 6.26 5.26
CA HIS A 367 -0.44 5.05 4.44
C HIS A 367 -0.05 5.18 2.94
N GLN A 368 1.26 5.13 2.67
CA GLN A 368 1.85 5.39 1.35
C GLN A 368 1.70 4.24 0.32
N THR A 369 0.94 3.19 0.64
CA THR A 369 0.74 2.02 -0.23
C THR A 369 0.10 2.39 -1.57
N PHE A 370 -0.81 3.36 -1.58
CA PHE A 370 -1.49 3.78 -2.81
C PHE A 370 -0.73 4.84 -3.61
N ARG A 371 0.40 5.35 -3.08
CA ARG A 371 1.08 6.52 -3.64
C ARG A 371 1.42 6.33 -5.11
N MET A 372 1.95 5.16 -5.48
CA MET A 372 2.36 4.90 -6.87
C MET A 372 1.21 5.12 -7.86
N ALA A 373 0.00 4.65 -7.55
CA ALA A 373 -1.17 4.84 -8.39
C ALA A 373 -1.65 6.30 -8.40
N PHE A 374 -1.58 6.97 -7.25
CA PHE A 374 -2.07 8.34 -7.10
C PHE A 374 -1.19 9.38 -7.81
N VAL A 375 0.11 9.12 -7.95
CA VAL A 375 1.02 10.02 -8.67
C VAL A 375 1.23 9.63 -10.13
N ALA A 376 0.77 8.44 -10.54
CA ALA A 376 1.00 7.91 -11.88
C ALA A 376 0.43 8.78 -13.00
N PRO A 377 -0.82 9.30 -12.94
CA PRO A 377 -1.35 10.17 -13.98
C PRO A 377 -0.55 11.47 -14.10
N THR A 378 -0.16 12.09 -12.98
CA THR A 378 0.65 13.33 -12.99
C THR A 378 2.01 13.08 -13.60
N ASN A 379 2.70 12.00 -13.22
CA ASN A 379 3.97 11.61 -13.83
C ASN A 379 3.83 11.34 -15.33
N TYR A 380 2.71 10.76 -15.77
CA TYR A 380 2.40 10.56 -17.17
C TYR A 380 2.27 11.91 -17.91
N LEU A 381 1.51 12.86 -17.38
CA LEU A 381 1.36 14.19 -17.97
C LEU A 381 2.69 14.95 -18.06
N ILE A 382 3.55 14.85 -17.05
CA ILE A 382 4.92 15.39 -17.09
C ILE A 382 5.72 14.75 -18.22
N ARG A 383 5.73 13.41 -18.32
CA ARG A 383 6.48 12.68 -19.36
C ARG A 383 6.03 13.04 -20.77
N TRP A 384 4.76 13.38 -20.95
CA TRP A 384 4.19 13.80 -22.24
C TRP A 384 4.37 15.29 -22.54
N GLY A 385 5.03 16.04 -21.66
CA GLY A 385 5.26 17.47 -21.85
C GLY A 385 3.99 18.34 -21.68
N ILE A 386 2.91 17.78 -21.14
CA ILE A 386 1.67 18.51 -20.84
C ILE A 386 1.84 19.35 -19.56
N LEU A 387 2.56 18.81 -18.57
CA LEU A 387 2.96 19.52 -17.37
C LEU A 387 4.47 19.82 -17.39
N PRO A 388 4.93 20.88 -16.68
CA PRO A 388 6.34 21.19 -16.51
C PRO A 388 7.16 20.00 -16.00
N GLN A 389 8.40 19.86 -16.50
CA GLN A 389 9.32 18.79 -16.07
C GLN A 389 9.73 18.90 -14.61
N ASP A 390 9.79 20.13 -14.09
CA ASP A 390 10.02 20.36 -12.67
C ASP A 390 8.77 19.95 -11.88
N LYS A 391 8.93 18.92 -11.04
CA LYS A 391 7.88 18.42 -10.14
C LYS A 391 7.49 19.44 -9.07
N TYR A 392 8.39 20.38 -8.77
CA TYR A 392 8.15 21.45 -7.81
C TYR A 392 7.50 22.69 -8.44
N HIS A 393 7.24 22.66 -9.75
CA HIS A 393 6.51 23.73 -10.39
C HIS A 393 5.09 23.83 -9.80
N PRO A 394 4.59 25.03 -9.45
CA PRO A 394 3.30 25.19 -8.78
C PRO A 394 2.13 24.52 -9.51
N LEU A 395 2.06 24.67 -10.84
CA LEU A 395 1.05 23.99 -11.67
C LEU A 395 1.09 22.46 -11.50
N THR A 396 2.28 21.87 -11.54
CA THR A 396 2.48 20.42 -11.37
C THR A 396 2.04 19.96 -9.99
N GLN A 397 2.34 20.75 -8.95
CA GLN A 397 1.95 20.44 -7.57
C GLN A 397 0.42 20.54 -7.37
N VAL A 398 -0.23 21.56 -7.93
CA VAL A 398 -1.69 21.73 -7.86
C VAL A 398 -2.40 20.59 -8.59
N VAL A 399 -2.02 20.33 -9.86
CA VAL A 399 -2.62 19.23 -10.64
C VAL A 399 -2.34 17.88 -9.98
N GLY A 400 -1.12 17.65 -9.50
CA GLY A 400 -0.76 16.44 -8.77
C GLY A 400 -1.59 16.22 -7.53
N SER A 401 -1.81 17.27 -6.74
CA SER A 401 -2.63 17.19 -5.53
C SER A 401 -4.10 16.95 -5.86
N LEU A 402 -4.67 17.66 -6.83
CA LEU A 402 -6.06 17.45 -7.26
C LEU A 402 -6.30 16.02 -7.75
N VAL A 403 -5.38 15.47 -8.56
CA VAL A 403 -5.44 14.09 -9.04
C VAL A 403 -5.38 13.11 -7.88
N ALA A 404 -4.39 13.25 -6.97
CA ALA A 404 -4.21 12.34 -5.86
C ALA A 404 -5.40 12.34 -4.89
N PHE A 405 -5.87 13.52 -4.48
CA PHE A 405 -7.03 13.66 -3.60
C PHE A 405 -8.34 13.25 -4.30
N GLY A 406 -8.49 13.51 -5.60
CA GLY A 406 -9.61 13.04 -6.39
C GLY A 406 -9.67 11.51 -6.52
N GLN A 407 -8.54 10.86 -6.79
CA GLN A 407 -8.47 9.39 -6.83
C GLN A 407 -8.75 8.77 -5.46
N SER A 408 -8.23 9.36 -4.38
CA SER A 408 -8.56 8.95 -3.01
C SER A 408 -10.06 9.12 -2.70
N SER A 409 -10.65 10.23 -3.14
CA SER A 409 -12.08 10.51 -3.00
C SER A 409 -12.95 9.44 -3.63
N ILE A 410 -12.67 9.08 -4.89
CA ILE A 410 -13.42 8.05 -5.62
C ILE A 410 -13.26 6.68 -4.96
N LEU A 411 -12.03 6.34 -4.56
CA LEU A 411 -11.72 5.08 -3.87
C LEU A 411 -12.58 4.92 -2.60
N HIS A 412 -12.61 5.93 -1.75
CA HIS A 412 -13.38 5.87 -0.50
C HIS A 412 -14.90 6.05 -0.71
N ALA A 413 -15.33 6.80 -1.73
CA ALA A 413 -16.74 6.89 -2.12
C ALA A 413 -17.28 5.51 -2.55
N ALA A 414 -16.50 4.74 -3.32
CA ALA A 414 -16.86 3.39 -3.71
C ALA A 414 -16.95 2.44 -2.49
N GLY A 415 -16.04 2.59 -1.53
CA GLY A 415 -16.13 1.91 -0.24
C GLY A 415 -17.47 2.20 0.45
N SER A 416 -17.85 3.47 0.57
CA SER A 416 -19.15 3.86 1.15
C SER A 416 -20.33 3.32 0.34
N TRP A 417 -20.26 3.37 -1.00
CA TRP A 417 -21.31 2.90 -1.92
C TRP A 417 -21.66 1.41 -1.74
N THR A 418 -20.65 0.59 -1.46
CA THR A 418 -20.80 -0.86 -1.33
C THR A 418 -21.23 -1.31 0.07
N THR A 419 -21.35 -0.39 1.03
CA THR A 419 -21.91 -0.71 2.35
C THR A 419 -23.42 -0.91 2.28
N LEU A 420 -23.96 -1.77 3.16
CA LEU A 420 -25.38 -2.14 3.14
C LEU A 420 -26.38 -1.02 3.49
N PRO A 421 -26.11 -0.12 4.46
CA PRO A 421 -27.07 0.89 4.83
C PRO A 421 -27.43 1.76 3.61
N ARG A 422 -28.72 1.87 3.28
CA ARG A 422 -29.18 2.74 2.19
C ARG A 422 -28.94 4.21 2.50
N GLU A 423 -28.74 4.53 3.77
CA GLU A 423 -28.37 5.84 4.27
C GLU A 423 -26.87 6.15 4.14
N ALA A 424 -26.06 5.22 3.60
CA ALA A 424 -24.65 5.47 3.35
C ALA A 424 -24.46 6.69 2.43
N ARG A 425 -23.46 7.52 2.76
CA ARG A 425 -23.20 8.80 2.08
C ARG A 425 -21.93 8.69 1.22
N PRO A 426 -22.02 8.22 -0.03
CA PRO A 426 -20.85 8.11 -0.92
C PRO A 426 -20.21 9.47 -1.25
N TRP A 427 -20.94 10.57 -1.06
CA TRP A 427 -20.43 11.93 -1.24
C TRP A 427 -19.57 12.44 -0.07
N SER A 428 -19.68 11.83 1.12
CA SER A 428 -18.97 12.31 2.32
C SER A 428 -17.44 12.16 2.23
N PRO A 429 -16.87 11.03 1.75
CA PRO A 429 -15.43 10.94 1.55
C PRO A 429 -14.86 11.97 0.56
N PRO A 430 -15.47 12.22 -0.62
CA PRO A 430 -15.05 13.31 -1.50
C PRO A 430 -14.98 14.68 -0.81
N VAL A 431 -15.99 15.04 0.00
CA VAL A 431 -15.95 16.29 0.77
C VAL A 431 -14.76 16.29 1.72
N PHE A 432 -14.55 15.23 2.49
CA PHE A 432 -13.42 15.11 3.42
C PHE A 432 -12.05 15.31 2.74
N PHE A 433 -11.81 14.62 1.62
CA PHE A 433 -10.52 14.69 0.92
C PHE A 433 -10.31 16.06 0.26
N LEU A 434 -11.33 16.64 -0.37
CA LEU A 434 -11.21 17.98 -0.98
C LEU A 434 -11.06 19.07 0.09
N SER A 435 -11.74 18.95 1.23
CA SER A 435 -11.55 19.83 2.39
C SER A 435 -10.14 19.69 2.99
N SER A 436 -9.57 18.48 2.98
CA SER A 436 -8.19 18.26 3.42
C SER A 436 -7.19 18.97 2.52
N LEU A 437 -7.42 18.96 1.20
CA LEU A 437 -6.62 19.71 0.23
C LEU A 437 -6.71 21.23 0.49
N LEU A 438 -7.92 21.74 0.73
CA LEU A 438 -8.10 23.14 1.12
C LEU A 438 -7.35 23.46 2.42
N GLY A 439 -7.41 22.57 3.42
CA GLY A 439 -6.68 22.72 4.67
C GLY A 439 -5.16 22.82 4.47
N ILE A 440 -4.59 22.02 3.57
CA ILE A 440 -3.17 22.13 3.19
C ILE A 440 -2.87 23.51 2.59
N THR A 441 -3.70 23.99 1.65
CA THR A 441 -3.50 25.29 1.02
C THR A 441 -3.61 26.45 2.01
N VAL A 442 -4.60 26.40 2.92
CA VAL A 442 -4.78 27.40 3.98
C VAL A 442 -3.58 27.40 4.92
N GLN A 443 -3.11 26.23 5.37
CA GLN A 443 -1.94 26.12 6.22
C GLN A 443 -0.69 26.70 5.52
N ALA A 444 -0.47 26.37 4.25
CA ALA A 444 0.67 26.89 3.49
C ALA A 444 0.62 28.42 3.31
N GLY A 445 -0.57 28.97 3.05
CA GLY A 445 -0.77 30.41 2.99
C GLY A 445 -0.51 31.11 4.32
N TRP A 446 -0.96 30.52 5.43
CA TRP A 446 -0.69 31.02 6.78
C TRP A 446 0.80 31.01 7.12
N GLU A 447 1.51 29.93 6.80
CA GLU A 447 2.96 29.82 7.01
C GLU A 447 3.72 30.89 6.22
N ALA A 448 3.32 31.13 4.97
CA ALA A 448 3.91 32.18 4.14
C ALA A 448 3.68 33.59 4.73
N LEU A 449 2.49 33.87 5.26
CA LEU A 449 2.18 35.14 5.93
C LEU A 449 3.01 35.37 7.20
N LEU A 450 3.34 34.31 7.93
CA LEU A 450 4.18 34.38 9.13
C LEU A 450 5.68 34.54 8.83
N GLY A 451 6.07 34.77 7.58
CA GLY A 451 7.48 34.94 7.19
C GLY A 451 8.30 33.66 7.28
N LYS A 452 7.67 32.51 7.57
CA LYS A 452 8.26 31.19 7.36
C LYS A 452 8.17 30.89 5.87
N GLY A 453 9.05 31.50 5.07
CA GLY A 453 8.96 31.47 3.60
C GLY A 453 8.68 30.06 3.09
N LEU A 454 7.64 29.89 2.27
CA LEU A 454 7.08 28.62 1.70
C LEU A 454 7.92 27.38 2.05
N GLY A 455 7.83 26.98 3.33
CA GLY A 455 8.88 26.19 3.97
C GLY A 455 8.67 24.72 3.74
N ARG A 456 9.37 24.14 2.76
CA ARG A 456 9.62 22.69 2.58
C ARG A 456 8.41 21.74 2.42
N GLY A 457 7.19 22.10 2.83
CA GLY A 457 6.00 21.23 2.81
C GLY A 457 5.60 20.79 1.40
N VAL A 458 5.89 21.62 0.38
CA VAL A 458 5.64 21.26 -1.03
C VAL A 458 6.75 20.41 -1.67
N ARG A 459 7.86 20.18 -0.96
CA ARG A 459 8.96 19.32 -1.44
C ARG A 459 8.79 17.84 -1.09
N CYS A 460 7.71 17.47 -0.38
CA CYS A 460 7.39 16.08 -0.04
C CYS A 460 6.53 15.34 -1.09
N GLY A 461 6.36 15.93 -2.28
CA GLY A 461 5.62 15.35 -3.43
C GLY A 461 6.40 14.32 -4.23
#